data_AF-A0A2H0Q3R4-F1
#
_entry.id   AF-A0A2H0Q3R4-F1
#
_cell.length_a   1.000
_cell.length_b   1.000
_cell.length_c   1.000
_cell.angle_alpha   90.00
_cell.angle_beta   90.00
_cell.angle_gamma   90.00
#
_symmetry.space_group_name_H-M   'P 1'
#
loop_
_entity.id
_entity.type
_entity.pdbx_description
1 polymer ?
#
loop_
_entity_poly.entity_id
_entity_poly.type
_entity_poly.pdbx_seq_one_letter_code
_entity_poly.pdbx_strand_id
1 'polypeptide(L)'
;MNKLIFLLLLISSTALQASQVCSRVAIINYQEILVDTSSTQKGEGLRYYLEKDPQAKDYLDEYQDGTKIKWQNAAIGTLGSGLIIGGLFADDGTDAKKTMLVGGAALIIVNFFIARTLEFNNEQNLNKAIEEYNKRNLPKIFFYPDGLPSDSGQSPGLGMAIIKDWSF
;
A
#
# COMPACT_ATOMS: atom_id res chain seq x y z
N MET A 1 -21.55 18.10 -25.20
CA MET A 1 -22.12 16.74 -25.33
C MET A 1 -21.04 15.68 -25.59
N ASN A 2 -20.18 15.82 -26.61
CA ASN A 2 -19.12 14.81 -26.89
C ASN A 2 -18.12 14.57 -25.75
N LYS A 3 -17.76 15.59 -24.96
CA LYS A 3 -16.84 15.44 -23.81
C LYS A 3 -17.43 14.57 -22.68
N LEU A 4 -18.76 14.54 -22.54
CA LEU A 4 -19.47 13.85 -21.47
C LEU A 4 -19.62 12.33 -21.76
N ILE A 5 -19.80 12.00 -23.04
CA ILE A 5 -19.84 10.61 -23.53
C ILE A 5 -18.44 9.96 -23.41
N PHE A 6 -17.38 10.71 -23.69
CA PHE A 6 -16.00 10.21 -23.56
C PHE A 6 -15.61 9.93 -22.11
N LEU A 7 -16.07 10.76 -21.16
CA LEU A 7 -15.86 10.55 -19.73
C LEU A 7 -16.61 9.31 -19.21
N LEU A 8 -17.84 9.07 -19.69
CA LEU A 8 -18.65 7.90 -19.30
C LEU A 8 -18.01 6.58 -19.77
N LEU A 9 -17.45 6.58 -20.99
CA LEU A 9 -16.73 5.44 -21.56
C LEU A 9 -15.43 5.09 -20.81
N LEU A 10 -14.73 6.10 -20.27
CA LEU A 10 -13.52 5.90 -19.45
C LEU A 10 -13.80 5.32 -18.05
N ILE A 11 -14.97 5.61 -17.47
CA ILE A 11 -15.34 5.09 -16.14
C ILE A 11 -15.78 3.62 -16.22
N SER A 12 -16.27 3.20 -17.39
CA SER A 12 -16.85 1.86 -17.59
C SER A 12 -15.79 0.75 -17.68
N SER A 13 -14.53 1.10 -17.94
CA SER A 13 -13.43 0.14 -18.16
C SER A 13 -12.69 -0.28 -16.88
N THR A 14 -12.96 0.33 -15.72
CA THR A 14 -12.24 0.03 -14.47
C THR A 14 -12.84 -1.13 -13.66
N ALA A 15 -13.98 -1.69 -14.07
CA ALA A 15 -14.72 -2.69 -13.29
C ALA A 15 -14.10 -4.11 -13.28
N LEU A 16 -13.00 -4.36 -14.00
CA LEU A 16 -12.43 -5.71 -14.21
C LEU A 16 -11.06 -5.95 -13.57
N GLN A 17 -10.54 -5.03 -12.75
CA GLN A 17 -9.27 -5.23 -12.06
C GLN A 17 -9.50 -5.91 -10.70
N ALA A 18 -9.66 -7.24 -10.70
CA ALA A 18 -9.48 -8.02 -9.48
C ALA A 18 -7.98 -8.02 -9.15
N SER A 19 -7.55 -7.09 -8.28
CA SER A 19 -6.16 -7.07 -7.81
C SER A 19 -5.88 -8.39 -7.10
N GLN A 20 -5.02 -9.23 -7.67
CA GLN A 20 -4.44 -10.34 -6.94
C GLN A 20 -3.73 -9.74 -5.72
N VAL A 21 -4.30 -9.96 -4.53
CA VAL A 21 -3.66 -9.55 -3.29
C VAL A 21 -2.47 -10.48 -3.14
N CYS A 22 -1.28 -10.00 -3.48
CA CYS A 22 -0.03 -10.65 -3.07
C CYS A 22 0.02 -10.58 -1.54
N SER A 23 -0.57 -11.58 -0.88
CA SER A 23 -0.51 -11.69 0.57
C SER A 23 0.90 -12.09 0.96
N ARG A 24 1.46 -11.41 1.96
CA ARG A 24 2.76 -11.75 2.53
C ARG A 24 2.65 -13.04 3.34
N VAL A 25 3.77 -13.77 3.43
CA VAL A 25 3.84 -15.08 4.08
C VAL A 25 4.85 -15.05 5.21
N ALA A 26 4.51 -15.69 6.31
CA ALA A 26 5.42 -16.01 7.40
C ALA A 26 5.49 -17.52 7.60
N ILE A 27 6.67 -18.02 7.95
CA ILE A 27 6.87 -19.43 8.35
C ILE A 27 6.86 -19.50 9.86
N ILE A 28 5.96 -20.29 10.42
CA ILE A 28 5.90 -20.60 11.84
C ILE A 28 5.87 -22.12 11.97
N ASN A 29 6.86 -22.69 12.65
CA ASN A 29 6.96 -24.15 12.85
C ASN A 29 6.82 -24.96 11.53
N TYR A 30 7.56 -24.55 10.50
CA TYR A 30 7.54 -25.18 9.16
C TYR A 30 6.19 -25.09 8.41
N GLN A 31 5.26 -24.26 8.86
CA GLN A 31 4.00 -23.98 8.17
C GLN A 31 3.98 -22.55 7.65
N GLU A 32 3.58 -22.39 6.40
CA GLU A 32 3.33 -21.09 5.79
C GLU A 32 1.98 -20.53 6.26
N ILE A 33 2.02 -19.31 6.78
CA ILE A 33 0.86 -18.60 7.28
C ILE A 33 0.77 -17.27 6.54
N LEU A 34 -0.41 -17.02 5.97
CA LEU A 34 -0.73 -15.74 5.34
C LEU A 34 -0.77 -14.67 6.42
N VAL A 35 0.08 -13.67 6.30
CA VAL A 35 0.14 -12.56 7.27
C VAL A 35 -1.05 -11.63 7.09
N ASP A 36 -1.46 -11.40 5.84
CA ASP A 36 -2.58 -10.53 5.49
C ASP A 36 -3.75 -11.40 4.99
N THR A 37 -4.84 -11.49 5.77
CA THR A 37 -6.01 -12.30 5.37
C THR A 37 -6.82 -11.63 4.26
N SER A 38 -6.72 -10.31 4.15
CA SER A 38 -7.32 -9.51 3.09
C SER A 38 -6.64 -8.14 2.98
N SER A 39 -7.01 -7.34 1.98
CA SER A 39 -6.50 -5.97 1.82
C SER A 39 -6.86 -5.02 2.98
N THR A 40 -7.89 -5.35 3.77
CA THR A 40 -8.35 -4.56 4.92
C THR A 40 -7.93 -5.16 6.27
N GLN A 41 -7.42 -6.39 6.28
CA GLN A 41 -7.02 -7.13 7.47
C GLN A 41 -5.53 -7.47 7.37
N LYS A 42 -4.69 -6.43 7.37
CA LYS A 42 -3.24 -6.58 7.33
C LYS A 42 -2.70 -7.06 8.69
N GLY A 43 -1.76 -7.99 8.69
CA GLY A 43 -1.12 -8.55 9.89
C GLY A 43 -2.01 -9.47 10.75
N GLU A 44 -3.28 -9.65 10.38
CA GLU A 44 -4.25 -10.40 11.18
C GLU A 44 -3.88 -11.88 11.32
N GLY A 45 -3.22 -12.47 10.32
CA GLY A 45 -2.79 -13.87 10.38
C GLY A 45 -1.74 -14.17 11.44
N LEU A 46 -1.03 -13.15 11.94
CA LEU A 46 -0.05 -13.29 13.02
C LEU A 46 -0.62 -12.98 14.40
N ARG A 47 -1.85 -12.44 14.48
CA ARG A 47 -2.44 -11.95 15.73
C ARG A 47 -2.45 -13.01 16.83
N TYR A 48 -2.90 -14.22 16.51
CA TYR A 48 -2.96 -15.33 17.46
C TYR A 48 -1.61 -15.71 18.09
N TYR A 49 -0.50 -15.46 17.38
CA TYR A 49 0.84 -15.71 17.91
C TYR A 49 1.33 -14.52 18.72
N LEU A 50 1.24 -13.32 18.16
CA LEU A 50 1.78 -12.09 18.74
C LEU A 50 1.01 -11.63 19.98
N GLU A 51 -0.30 -11.94 20.10
CA GLU A 51 -1.11 -11.57 21.26
C GLU A 51 -0.66 -12.21 22.57
N LYS A 52 0.15 -13.28 22.50
CA LYS A 52 0.72 -13.97 23.66
C LYS A 52 1.79 -13.14 24.38
N ASP A 53 2.41 -12.19 23.67
CA ASP A 53 3.37 -11.25 24.24
C ASP A 53 2.78 -9.84 24.23
N PRO A 54 2.59 -9.19 25.40
CA PRO A 54 2.02 -7.86 25.48
C PRO A 54 2.77 -6.82 24.63
N GLN A 55 4.10 -6.87 24.58
CA GLN A 55 4.89 -5.90 23.80
C GLN A 55 4.76 -6.14 22.30
N ALA A 56 4.75 -7.41 21.87
CA ALA A 56 4.53 -7.74 20.47
C ALA A 56 3.12 -7.35 20.01
N LYS A 57 2.12 -7.57 20.88
CA LYS A 57 0.74 -7.19 20.63
C LYS A 57 0.60 -5.68 20.45
N ASP A 58 1.20 -4.87 21.32
CA ASP A 58 1.09 -3.41 21.22
C ASP A 58 1.62 -2.88 19.87
N TYR A 59 2.76 -3.40 19.40
CA TYR A 59 3.29 -3.06 18.08
C TYR A 59 2.41 -3.57 16.92
N LEU A 60 1.78 -4.74 17.07
CA LEU A 60 0.84 -5.25 16.08
C LEU A 60 -0.43 -4.38 16.02
N ASP A 61 -0.97 -3.99 17.16
CA ASP A 61 -2.16 -3.13 17.22
C ASP A 61 -1.84 -1.75 16.62
N GLU A 62 -0.65 -1.18 16.89
CA GLU A 62 -0.19 0.05 16.25
C GLU A 62 -0.05 -0.09 14.72
N TYR A 63 0.49 -1.22 14.26
CA TYR A 63 0.55 -1.56 12.84
C TYR A 63 -0.86 -1.58 12.23
N GLN A 64 -1.78 -2.32 12.82
CA GLN A 64 -3.14 -2.49 12.31
C GLN A 64 -3.90 -1.15 12.30
N ASP A 65 -3.76 -0.33 13.34
CA ASP A 65 -4.34 1.00 13.40
C ASP A 65 -3.78 1.92 12.31
N GLY A 66 -2.47 1.84 12.04
CA GLY A 66 -1.83 2.58 10.97
C GLY A 66 -2.31 2.20 9.56
N THR A 67 -2.84 0.99 9.37
CA THR A 67 -3.39 0.51 8.09
C THR A 67 -4.86 0.87 7.85
N LYS A 68 -5.56 1.38 8.85
CA LYS A 68 -6.96 1.83 8.70
C LYS A 68 -7.04 3.00 7.72
N ILE A 69 -8.16 3.06 6.99
CA ILE A 69 -8.39 4.11 5.98
C ILE A 69 -8.32 5.49 6.63
N LYS A 70 -7.26 6.24 6.33
CA LYS A 70 -7.11 7.63 6.75
C LYS A 70 -7.89 8.51 5.77
N TRP A 71 -9.12 8.87 6.16
CA TRP A 71 -10.03 9.68 5.36
C TRP A 71 -9.41 11.01 4.86
N GLN A 72 -8.44 11.55 5.61
CA GLN A 72 -7.70 12.75 5.26
C GLN A 72 -6.92 12.60 3.94
N ASN A 73 -6.23 11.48 3.73
CA ASN A 73 -5.49 11.20 2.50
C ASN A 73 -6.45 10.94 1.32
N ALA A 74 -7.59 10.30 1.60
CA ALA A 74 -8.63 10.10 0.59
C ALA A 74 -9.23 11.44 0.15
N ALA A 75 -9.51 12.36 1.09
CA ALA A 75 -10.06 13.68 0.82
C ALA A 75 -9.11 14.53 -0.04
N ILE A 76 -7.81 14.56 0.26
CA ILE A 76 -6.82 15.30 -0.55
C ILE A 76 -6.75 14.75 -1.97
N GLY A 77 -6.77 13.41 -2.13
CA GLY A 77 -6.82 12.77 -3.44
C GLY A 77 -8.06 13.17 -4.24
N THR A 78 -9.24 13.10 -3.62
CA THR A 78 -10.51 13.52 -4.25
C THR A 78 -10.51 14.99 -4.63
N LEU A 79 -9.99 15.87 -3.76
CA LEU A 79 -9.86 17.30 -4.05
C LEU A 79 -8.90 17.55 -5.21
N GLY A 80 -7.74 16.88 -5.23
CA GLY A 80 -6.78 16.97 -6.33
C GLY A 80 -7.37 16.53 -7.66
N SER A 81 -8.05 15.38 -7.69
CA SER A 81 -8.78 14.92 -8.88
C SER A 81 -9.90 15.87 -9.29
N GLY A 82 -10.65 16.42 -8.33
CA GLY A 82 -11.70 17.41 -8.58
C GLY A 82 -11.16 18.70 -9.21
N LEU A 83 -10.00 19.17 -8.77
CA LEU A 83 -9.33 20.33 -9.37
C LEU A 83 -8.87 20.05 -10.80
N ILE A 84 -8.34 18.85 -11.08
CA ILE A 84 -7.98 18.46 -12.45
C ILE A 84 -9.22 18.45 -13.34
N ILE A 85 -10.30 17.79 -12.90
CA ILE A 85 -11.56 17.72 -13.64
C ILE A 85 -12.10 19.15 -13.87
N GLY A 86 -12.15 19.98 -12.83
CA GLY A 86 -12.57 21.37 -12.92
C GLY A 86 -11.73 22.19 -13.91
N GLY A 87 -10.40 22.01 -13.89
CA GLY A 87 -9.49 22.66 -14.82
C GLY A 87 -9.66 22.20 -16.28
N LEU A 88 -10.09 20.96 -16.52
CA LEU A 88 -10.41 20.46 -17.87
C LEU A 88 -11.70 21.09 -18.45
N PHE A 89 -12.62 21.51 -17.58
CA PHE A 89 -13.85 22.20 -17.96
C PHE A 89 -13.74 23.73 -17.94
N ALA A 90 -12.64 24.29 -17.42
CA ALA A 90 -12.37 25.72 -17.44
C ALA A 90 -12.00 26.24 -18.84
N ASP A 91 -12.34 27.50 -19.11
CA ASP A 91 -12.10 28.16 -20.39
C ASP A 91 -10.62 28.23 -20.76
N ASP A 92 -10.35 28.03 -22.05
CA ASP A 92 -9.01 28.00 -22.61
C ASP A 92 -8.31 29.36 -22.46
N GLY A 93 -7.09 29.35 -21.91
CA GLY A 93 -6.25 30.55 -21.76
C GLY A 93 -6.35 31.26 -20.41
N THR A 94 -7.22 30.83 -19.49
CA THR A 94 -7.31 31.41 -18.15
C THR A 94 -6.18 30.92 -17.23
N ASP A 95 -5.62 31.81 -16.41
CA ASP A 95 -4.66 31.43 -15.36
C ASP A 95 -5.30 30.47 -14.34
N ALA A 96 -6.62 30.56 -14.15
CA ALA A 96 -7.40 29.65 -13.33
C ALA A 96 -7.30 28.19 -13.80
N LYS A 97 -7.37 27.93 -15.11
CA LYS A 97 -7.20 26.59 -15.69
C LYS A 97 -5.84 25.99 -15.38
N LYS A 98 -4.76 26.76 -15.60
CA LYS A 98 -3.39 26.30 -15.32
C LYS A 98 -3.21 26.00 -13.83
N THR A 99 -3.68 26.89 -12.96
CA THR A 99 -3.61 26.71 -11.50
C THR A 99 -4.39 25.50 -11.03
N MET A 100 -5.59 25.25 -11.56
CA MET A 100 -6.40 24.07 -11.22
C MET A 100 -5.75 22.75 -11.66
N LEU A 101 -5.22 22.70 -12.88
CA LEU A 101 -4.55 21.51 -13.40
C LEU A 101 -3.24 21.21 -12.67
N VAL A 102 -2.37 22.21 -12.53
CA VAL A 102 -1.07 22.07 -11.85
C VAL A 102 -1.26 21.83 -10.36
N GLY A 103 -2.16 22.57 -9.72
CA GLY A 103 -2.48 22.42 -8.30
C GLY A 103 -3.09 21.06 -8.00
N GLY A 104 -4.03 20.59 -8.83
CA GLY A 104 -4.62 19.27 -8.69
C GLY A 104 -3.59 18.15 -8.85
N ALA A 105 -2.71 18.24 -9.85
CA ALA A 105 -1.62 17.27 -10.05
C ALA A 105 -0.62 17.28 -8.88
N ALA A 106 -0.22 18.46 -8.40
CA ALA A 106 0.68 18.60 -7.26
C ALA A 106 0.09 17.97 -5.99
N LEU A 107 -1.20 18.18 -5.71
CA LEU A 107 -1.90 17.58 -4.58
C LEU A 107 -1.92 16.06 -4.64
N ILE A 108 -2.15 15.47 -5.82
CA ILE A 108 -2.11 14.01 -6.00
C ILE A 108 -0.71 13.47 -5.69
N ILE A 109 0.33 14.11 -6.21
CA ILE A 109 1.73 13.71 -5.99
C ILE A 109 2.08 13.80 -4.50
N VAL A 110 1.76 14.92 -3.85
CA VAL A 110 2.02 15.10 -2.41
C VAL A 110 1.26 14.05 -1.59
N ASN A 111 -0.02 13.80 -1.90
CA ASN A 111 -0.82 12.79 -1.23
C ASN A 111 -0.22 11.38 -1.38
N PHE A 112 0.26 11.05 -2.58
CA PHE A 112 0.94 9.79 -2.85
C PHE A 112 2.19 9.63 -1.97
N PHE A 113 3.05 10.66 -1.89
CA PHE A 113 4.24 10.60 -1.04
C PHE A 113 3.89 10.46 0.44
N ILE A 114 2.93 11.23 0.94
CA ILE A 114 2.49 11.13 2.34
C ILE A 114 1.97 9.73 2.64
N ALA A 115 1.11 9.18 1.77
CA ALA A 115 0.57 7.84 1.93
C ALA A 115 1.70 6.79 1.95
N ARG A 116 2.67 6.90 1.02
CA ARG A 116 3.80 5.98 0.92
C ARG A 116 4.72 6.06 2.13
N THR A 117 5.02 7.25 2.63
CA THR A 117 5.85 7.46 3.83
C THR A 117 5.17 6.90 5.07
N LEU A 118 3.86 7.12 5.23
CA LEU A 118 3.11 6.57 6.36
C LEU A 118 3.06 5.04 6.31
N GLU A 119 2.84 4.45 5.14
CA GLU A 119 2.87 3.00 4.96
C GLU A 119 4.26 2.44 5.34
N PHE A 120 5.34 3.01 4.82
CA PHE A 120 6.69 2.56 5.10
C PHE A 120 7.05 2.63 6.59
N ASN A 121 6.70 3.74 7.25
CA ASN A 121 6.92 3.87 8.69
C ASN A 121 6.10 2.86 9.48
N ASN A 122 4.86 2.59 9.05
CA ASN A 122 3.99 1.64 9.72
C ASN A 122 4.51 0.20 9.62
N GLU A 123 5.09 -0.20 8.48
CA GLU A 123 5.69 -1.53 8.31
C GLU A 123 6.80 -1.84 9.34
N GLN A 124 7.45 -0.82 9.90
CA GLN A 124 8.40 -1.01 11.00
C GLN A 124 7.74 -1.58 12.26
N ASN A 125 6.46 -1.26 12.52
CA ASN A 125 5.74 -1.75 13.69
C ASN A 125 5.48 -3.26 13.57
N LEU A 126 5.12 -3.76 12.37
CA LEU A 126 4.97 -5.20 12.14
C LEU A 126 6.30 -5.96 12.38
N ASN A 127 7.40 -5.42 11.87
CA ASN A 127 8.72 -6.02 12.06
C ASN A 127 9.13 -6.05 13.55
N LYS A 128 8.89 -4.96 14.28
CA LYS A 128 9.15 -4.88 15.73
C LYS A 128 8.28 -5.85 16.53
N ALA A 129 7.01 -5.99 16.16
CA ALA A 129 6.10 -6.95 16.79
C ALA A 129 6.64 -8.38 16.71
N ILE A 130 7.09 -8.77 15.51
CA ILE A 130 7.69 -10.09 15.27
C ILE A 130 9.02 -10.25 16.02
N GLU A 131 9.85 -9.21 16.03
CA GLU A 131 11.14 -9.21 16.73
C GLU A 131 10.97 -9.41 18.24
N GLU A 132 10.08 -8.64 18.88
CA GLU A 132 9.81 -8.76 20.33
C GLU A 132 9.25 -10.13 20.70
N TYR A 133 8.30 -10.66 19.91
CA TYR A 133 7.79 -12.01 20.11
C TYR A 133 8.92 -13.05 20.03
N ASN A 134 9.75 -12.97 18.98
CA ASN A 134 10.84 -13.93 18.72
C ASN A 134 11.97 -13.89 19.76
N LYS A 135 12.11 -12.81 20.54
CA LYS A 135 13.08 -12.71 21.64
C LYS A 135 12.71 -13.63 22.81
N ARG A 136 11.42 -13.86 23.05
CA ARG A 136 10.91 -14.45 24.30
C ARG A 136 10.07 -15.70 24.09
N ASN A 137 9.58 -15.93 22.88
CA ASN A 137 8.64 -17.01 22.58
C ASN A 137 9.15 -17.97 21.50
N LEU A 138 8.67 -19.20 21.58
CA LEU A 138 8.81 -20.23 20.55
C LEU A 138 7.41 -20.75 20.20
N PRO A 139 7.17 -21.18 18.94
CA PRO A 139 8.11 -21.21 17.81
C PRO A 139 8.38 -19.81 17.24
N LYS A 140 9.56 -19.63 16.63
CA LYS A 140 9.93 -18.36 15.97
C LYS A 140 9.11 -18.15 14.69
N ILE A 141 8.82 -16.89 14.42
CA ILE A 141 8.15 -16.41 13.22
C ILE A 141 9.22 -15.91 12.26
N PHE A 142 9.33 -16.54 11.08
CA PHE A 142 10.19 -16.07 10.00
C PHE A 142 9.35 -15.36 8.96
N PHE A 143 9.49 -14.04 8.87
CA PHE A 143 8.69 -13.22 7.99
C PHE A 143 9.47 -12.76 6.77
N TYR A 144 8.87 -12.92 5.59
CA TYR A 144 9.46 -12.55 4.31
C TYR A 144 8.53 -11.56 3.59
N PRO A 145 8.75 -10.25 3.73
CA PRO A 145 7.85 -9.23 3.18
C PRO A 145 7.77 -9.24 1.65
N ASP A 146 8.86 -9.65 0.98
CA ASP A 146 8.99 -9.71 -0.48
C ASP A 146 8.71 -11.12 -1.05
N GLY A 147 8.16 -12.02 -0.23
CA GLY A 147 7.91 -13.42 -0.60
C GLY A 147 9.03 -14.36 -0.18
N LEU A 148 8.73 -15.66 -0.18
CA LEU A 148 9.68 -16.69 0.19
C LEU A 148 10.87 -16.71 -0.79
N PRO A 149 12.10 -16.92 -0.31
CA PRO A 149 13.24 -17.11 -1.20
C PRO A 149 12.95 -18.29 -2.13
N SER A 150 12.99 -18.04 -3.45
CA SER A 150 12.92 -19.09 -4.46
C SER A 150 14.11 -20.05 -4.29
N ASP A 151 13.92 -21.34 -4.59
CA ASP A 151 14.96 -22.38 -4.60
C ASP A 151 16.19 -22.01 -5.47
N SER A 152 16.11 -20.95 -6.27
CA SER A 152 17.22 -20.38 -7.03
C SER A 152 18.23 -19.54 -6.22
N GLY A 153 18.12 -19.46 -4.89
CA GLY A 153 19.14 -18.84 -4.04
C GLY A 153 19.24 -17.31 -4.15
N GLN A 154 18.21 -16.66 -4.70
CA GLN A 154 18.13 -15.20 -4.71
C GLN A 154 17.47 -14.69 -3.42
N SER A 155 18.25 -13.94 -2.64
CA SER A 155 17.78 -13.23 -1.44
C SER A 155 16.68 -12.23 -1.81
N PRO A 156 15.51 -12.22 -1.13
CA PRO A 156 14.39 -11.34 -1.49
C PRO A 156 14.63 -9.85 -1.26
N GLY A 157 15.75 -9.47 -0.62
CA GLY A 157 15.92 -8.14 -0.01
C GLY A 157 16.37 -6.98 -0.90
N LEU A 158 16.21 -7.05 -2.23
CA LEU A 158 16.62 -5.95 -3.14
C LEU A 158 15.66 -5.82 -4.33
N GLY A 159 14.40 -5.53 -4.03
CA GLY A 159 13.38 -5.10 -4.99
C GLY A 159 13.63 -3.69 -5.56
N MET A 160 14.79 -3.49 -6.21
CA MET A 160 15.00 -2.50 -7.28
C MET A 160 16.00 -3.07 -8.29
N ALA A 161 15.69 -4.24 -8.86
CA ALA A 161 16.28 -4.61 -10.14
C ALA A 161 15.52 -3.85 -11.22
N ILE A 162 16.07 -2.71 -11.65
CA ILE A 162 15.71 -2.11 -12.93
C ILE A 162 16.14 -3.15 -13.97
N ILE A 163 15.23 -4.03 -14.39
CA ILE A 163 15.46 -4.90 -15.55
C ILE A 163 15.36 -3.99 -16.76
N LYS A 164 16.50 -3.39 -17.10
CA LYS A 164 16.71 -2.58 -18.29
C LYS A 164 17.18 -3.53 -19.40
N ASP A 165 16.24 -4.17 -20.09
CA ASP A 165 16.52 -4.84 -21.36
C ASP A 165 16.22 -3.86 -22.51
N TRP A 166 17.28 -3.28 -23.07
CA TRP A 166 17.23 -2.66 -24.39
C TRP A 166 17.96 -3.60 -25.35
N SER A 167 17.23 -4.20 -26.28
CA SER A 167 17.82 -4.81 -27.47
C SER A 167 17.69 -3.81 -28.63
N PHE A 168 18.82 -3.47 -29.26
CA PHE A 168 18.87 -2.80 -30.56
C PHE A 168 18.66 -3.80 -31.69
#